data_AF-A0A1Y2HL98-F1
#
_entry.id   AF-A0A1Y2HL98-F1
#
_cell.length_a   1.000
_cell.length_b   1.000
_cell.length_c   1.000
_cell.angle_alpha   90.00
_cell.angle_beta   90.00
_cell.angle_gamma   90.00
#
_symmetry.space_group_name_H-M   'P 1'
#
loop_
_entity.id
_entity.type
_entity.pdbx_description
1 polymer ?
#
loop_
_entity_poly.entity_id
_entity_poly.type
_entity_poly.pdbx_seq_one_letter_code
_entity_poly.pdbx_strand_id
1 'polypeptide(L)' 'YKDPWARREAWRSHPIFSRSAQLRGAFPGLGIATVAFATYCVVEHFFLDKHDSHH' A
#
# COMPACT_ATOMS: atom_id res chain seq x y z
N TYR A 1 -15.12 13.00 32.41
CA TYR A 1 -16.33 13.40 31.66
C TYR A 1 -16.74 12.22 30.78
N LYS A 2 -17.97 11.71 30.91
CA LYS A 2 -18.46 10.60 30.08
C LYS A 2 -19.49 11.19 29.12
N ASP A 3 -19.22 11.10 27.83
CA ASP A 3 -20.11 11.66 26.82
C ASP A 3 -21.48 10.94 26.85
N PRO A 4 -22.59 11.65 27.12
CA PRO A 4 -23.93 11.06 27.14
C PRO A 4 -24.43 10.64 25.76
N TRP A 5 -23.84 11.15 24.67
CA TRP A 5 -24.28 10.89 23.30
C TRP A 5 -23.45 9.84 22.56
N ALA A 6 -22.42 9.27 23.20
CA ALA A 6 -21.54 8.29 22.57
C ALA A 6 -22.28 7.10 21.94
N ARG A 7 -23.39 6.65 22.56
CA ARG A 7 -24.23 5.57 22.01
C ARG A 7 -25.00 6.00 20.75
N ARG A 8 -25.39 7.28 20.65
CA ARG A 8 -26.02 7.88 19.48
C ARG A 8 -25.01 8.12 18.37
N GLU A 9 -23.75 8.46 18.69
CA GLU A 9 -22.72 8.70 17.68
C GLU A 9 -21.96 7.42 17.25
N ALA A 10 -22.21 6.30 17.92
CA ALA A 10 -21.56 5.02 17.63
C ALA A 10 -21.71 4.57 16.16
N TRP A 11 -22.83 4.91 15.48
CA TRP A 11 -23.02 4.57 14.07
C TRP A 11 -21.98 5.23 13.14
N ARG A 12 -21.44 6.41 13.50
CA ARG A 12 -20.41 7.10 12.73
C ARG A 12 -19.04 6.42 12.88
N SER A 13 -18.82 5.78 14.02
CA SER A 13 -17.58 5.06 14.34
C SER A 13 -17.59 3.65 13.75
N HIS A 14 -18.07 3.51 12.51
CA HIS A 14 -18.09 2.23 11.84
C HIS A 14 -16.67 1.87 11.38
N PRO A 15 -16.18 0.62 11.60
CA PRO A 15 -14.87 0.16 11.14
C PRO A 15 -14.54 0.45 9.67
N ILE A 16 -15.54 0.57 8.79
CA ILE A 16 -15.34 0.94 7.38
C ILE A 16 -14.78 2.37 7.20
N PHE A 17 -15.07 3.29 8.12
CA PHE A 17 -14.56 4.66 8.12
C PHE A 17 -13.31 4.83 8.99
N SER A 18 -12.77 3.73 9.52
CA SER A 18 -11.55 3.79 10.34
C SER A 18 -10.36 4.34 9.54
N ARG A 19 -9.43 5.01 10.24
CA ARG A 19 -8.21 5.55 9.62
C ARG A 19 -7.39 4.47 8.90
N SER A 20 -7.36 3.24 9.43
CA SER A 20 -6.66 2.12 8.80
C SER A 20 -7.32 1.67 7.50
N ALA A 21 -8.65 1.67 7.41
CA ALA A 21 -9.37 1.38 6.17
C ALA A 21 -9.09 2.44 5.10
N GLN A 22 -9.05 3.72 5.50
CA GLN A 22 -8.70 4.82 4.59
C GLN A 22 -7.26 4.71 4.07
N LEU A 23 -6.29 4.37 4.94
CA LEU A 23 -4.89 4.18 4.54
C LEU A 23 -4.70 3.01 3.56
N ARG A 24 -5.43 1.91 3.75
CA ARG A 24 -5.39 0.76 2.84
C ARG A 24 -5.95 1.09 1.44
N GLY A 25 -6.91 2.01 1.36
CA GLY A 25 -7.48 2.47 0.10
C GLY A 25 -6.72 3.63 -0.57
N ALA A 26 -5.77 4.26 0.13
CA ALA A 26 -5.09 5.47 -0.37
C ALA A 26 -4.22 5.23 -1.62
N PHE A 27 -3.68 4.01 -1.77
CA PHE A 27 -2.80 3.68 -2.90
C PHE A 27 -3.25 2.37 -3.58
N PRO A 28 -4.31 2.42 -4.39
CA PRO A 28 -4.73 1.25 -5.16
C PRO A 28 -3.59 0.88 -6.13
N GLY A 29 -3.08 -0.35 -6.02
CA GLY A 29 -2.07 -0.88 -6.92
C GLY A 29 -0.61 -0.67 -6.52
N LEU A 30 -0.31 0.01 -5.41
CA LEU A 30 1.09 0.19 -4.95
C LEU A 30 1.80 -1.15 -4.76
N GLY A 31 1.12 -2.17 -4.23
CA GLY A 31 1.70 -3.51 -4.09
C GLY A 31 2.11 -4.14 -5.43
N ILE A 32 1.28 -4.00 -6.46
CA ILE A 32 1.58 -4.57 -7.79
C ILE A 32 2.72 -3.78 -8.45
N ALA A 33 2.69 -2.44 -8.34
CA ALA A 33 3.74 -1.58 -8.86
C ALA A 33 5.10 -1.88 -8.22
N THR A 34 5.15 -2.04 -6.89
CA THR A 34 6.39 -2.39 -6.17
C THR A 34 6.94 -3.75 -6.62
N VAL A 35 6.08 -4.76 -6.79
CA VAL A 35 6.50 -6.08 -7.26
C VAL A 35 7.03 -6.02 -8.70
N ALA A 36 6.33 -5.33 -9.59
CA ALA A 36 6.76 -5.16 -10.98
C ALA A 36 8.11 -4.44 -11.07
N PHE A 37 8.26 -3.35 -10.32
CA PHE A 37 9.51 -2.59 -10.26
C PHE A 37 10.67 -3.44 -9.71
N ALA A 38 10.46 -4.15 -8.60
CA ALA A 38 11.48 -5.02 -8.03
C ALA A 38 11.90 -6.13 -9.01
N THR A 39 10.92 -6.71 -9.72
CA THR A 39 11.20 -7.72 -10.76
C THR A 39 12.05 -7.14 -11.87
N TYR A 40 11.74 -5.93 -12.34
CA TYR A 40 12.53 -5.23 -13.35
C TYR A 40 13.97 -5.00 -12.89
N CYS A 41 14.18 -4.46 -11.68
CA CYS A 41 15.54 -4.24 -11.15
C CYS A 41 16.35 -5.54 -11.02
N VAL A 42 15.73 -6.64 -10.59
CA VAL A 42 16.41 -7.95 -10.52
C VAL A 42 16.77 -8.46 -11.91
N VAL A 43 15.88 -8.31 -12.88
CA VAL A 43 16.14 -8.71 -14.26
C VAL A 43 17.28 -7.89 -14.85
N GLU A 44 17.23 -6.56 -14.69
CA GLU A 44 18.25 -5.63 -15.14
C GLU A 44 19.62 -5.96 -14.53
N HIS A 45 19.69 -6.05 -13.20
CA HIS A 45 20.95 -6.20 -12.49
C HIS A 45 21.62 -7.58 -12.64
N PHE A 46 20.84 -8.66 -12.80
CA PHE A 46 21.40 -10.01 -12.88
C PHE A 46 21.48 -10.59 -14.29
N PHE A 47 20.60 -10.16 -15.19
CA PHE A 47 20.48 -10.74 -16.53
C PHE A 47 20.87 -9.77 -17.65
N LEU A 48 20.60 -8.46 -17.54
CA LEU A 48 21.03 -7.49 -18.55
C LEU A 48 22.47 -7.00 -18.33
N ASP A 49 22.88 -6.69 -17.09
CA ASP A 49 24.26 -6.22 -16.79
C ASP A 49 25.36 -7.23 -17.21
N LYS A 50 25.06 -8.54 -17.19
CA LYS A 50 26.00 -9.59 -17.64
C LYS A 50 26.22 -9.61 -19.16
N HIS A 51 25.31 -9.04 -19.93
CA HIS A 51 25.36 -9.08 -21.39
C HIS A 51 26.13 -7.88 -21.99
N ASP A 52 26.24 -6.78 -21.25
CA ASP A 52 26.93 -5.55 -21.69
C ASP A 52 28.40 -5.44 -21.22
N SER A 53 28.90 -6.43 -20.47
CA SER A 53 30.30 -6.46 -19.98
C SER A 53 31.35 -6.85 -21.05
N HIS A 54 30.98 -6.83 -22.34
CA HIS A 54 31.86 -7.20 -23.45
C HIS A 54 32.22 -6.04 -24.40
N HIS A 55 32.01 -4.78 -24.00
CA HIS A 55 32.61 -3.60 -24.64
C HIS A 55 33.07 -2.56 -23.63
#